data_AF-A0A2N6F3D7-F1
#
_entry.id   AF-A0A2N6F3D7-F1
#
_cell.length_a   1.000
_cell.length_b   1.000
_cell.length_c   1.000
_cell.angle_alpha   90.00
_cell.angle_beta   90.00
_cell.angle_gamma   90.00
#
_symmetry.space_group_name_H-M   'P 1'
#
loop_
_entity.id
_entity.type
_entity.pdbx_description
1 polymer ?
#
loop_
_entity_poly.entity_id
_entity_poly.type
_entity_poly.pdbx_seq_one_letter_code
_entity_poly.pdbx_strand_id
1 'polypeptide(L)'
;MIAVVTILSPDNGLTVAAPSGWVHIRQDFSNNISQDLFYKVVTATEPTSYNFNYGQSKDVAGTIASFWQVDTTTPIDDNSGQYNTGGTPSAPEVTTTVSDTLLVFFVGVTDGGSVNPPNTMIELWHASGTTGNQGFSEAFSGPGTTGARSSTTGNENNTIGQLIALRPANDITPGSAGTVMFITRNNGSYTSFEQLRVNHIESWGYSVLPLYENASDPEYDAAISQSDAAYISANVNANSSNSDYMRNSCIGVLNEEATLIDNLWLASSATTTSNPQIEIWNNSPYITQPFTLAERYPLFLVSSNVYYRINGTIAPGAEILGVTPATGGDPNLLTLDVGATAYNTSLPSRGRRVELPWGNSNADFTQVTASGLQLMKRSLEWAAQKNTCSFLYKRAFSSDGTPIINSSSLPTGSEIKFLLYINNKGALISDINVLDVLDTTTFSYVENSLKMDNTVGECAANTCTTFEEGLIFSAVDDNLPLDKSINNDGVLYDDISTIEAGEGTAGNGQVNVNANSVWALLFSVTIN
;
A
#
# COMPACT_ATOMS: atom_id res chain seq x y z
N MET A 1 -5.29 -10.09 19.51
CA MET A 1 -5.33 -11.46 20.07
C MET A 1 -6.68 -12.07 19.77
N ILE A 2 -6.71 -13.38 19.48
CA ILE A 2 -7.92 -14.20 19.43
C ILE A 2 -7.79 -15.27 20.51
N ALA A 3 -8.85 -15.49 21.28
CA ALA A 3 -8.98 -16.60 22.21
C ALA A 3 -10.01 -17.58 21.67
N VAL A 4 -9.66 -18.86 21.74
CA VAL A 4 -10.56 -19.97 21.43
C VAL A 4 -10.68 -20.85 22.67
N VAL A 5 -11.91 -21.18 23.04
CA VAL A 5 -12.21 -22.05 24.19
C VAL A 5 -13.14 -23.16 23.72
N THR A 6 -12.63 -24.39 23.70
CA THR A 6 -13.38 -25.60 23.39
C THR A 6 -13.71 -26.34 24.67
N ILE A 7 -14.97 -26.71 24.87
CA ILE A 7 -15.45 -27.37 26.09
C ILE A 7 -16.21 -28.63 25.70
N LEU A 8 -15.89 -29.76 26.34
CA LEU A 8 -16.78 -30.92 26.32
C LEU A 8 -17.91 -30.70 27.31
N SER A 9 -19.14 -30.59 26.81
CA SER A 9 -20.30 -30.40 27.66
C SER A 9 -21.56 -31.02 27.06
N PRO A 10 -22.37 -31.72 27.88
CA PRO A 10 -23.74 -32.09 27.53
C PRO A 10 -24.71 -30.90 27.56
N ASP A 11 -24.28 -29.79 28.16
CA ASP A 11 -25.10 -28.60 28.34
C ASP A 11 -25.00 -27.72 27.09
N ASN A 12 -26.07 -27.71 26.29
CA ASN A 12 -26.18 -26.93 25.06
C ASN A 12 -25.91 -25.43 25.32
N GLY A 13 -24.85 -24.90 24.71
CA GLY A 13 -24.58 -23.45 24.69
C GLY A 13 -24.07 -22.88 26.00
N LEU A 14 -23.20 -23.61 26.71
CA LEU A 14 -22.56 -23.10 27.92
C LEU A 14 -21.79 -21.81 27.62
N THR A 15 -22.19 -20.70 28.25
CA THR A 15 -21.56 -19.39 27.99
C THR A 15 -20.22 -19.27 28.72
N VAL A 16 -19.19 -18.87 27.98
CA VAL A 16 -17.88 -18.54 28.55
C VAL A 16 -17.82 -17.04 28.87
N ALA A 17 -17.62 -16.69 30.14
CA ALA A 17 -17.41 -15.31 30.57
C ALA A 17 -15.95 -14.92 30.36
N ALA A 18 -15.71 -14.03 29.39
CA ALA A 18 -14.38 -13.50 29.09
C ALA A 18 -13.95 -12.36 30.03
N PRO A 19 -12.64 -12.17 30.26
CA PRO A 19 -12.12 -11.02 31.00
C PRO A 19 -12.48 -9.68 30.34
N SER A 20 -12.36 -8.59 31.10
CA SER A 20 -12.60 -7.24 30.58
C SER A 20 -11.72 -6.93 29.35
N GLY A 21 -12.32 -6.30 28.34
CA GLY A 21 -11.66 -5.91 27.09
C GLY A 21 -11.58 -7.02 26.04
N TRP A 22 -12.15 -8.20 26.31
CA TRP A 22 -12.42 -9.20 25.29
C TRP A 22 -13.84 -9.03 24.73
N VAL A 23 -13.99 -9.20 23.43
CA VAL A 23 -15.26 -9.12 22.70
C VAL A 23 -15.57 -10.50 22.12
N HIS A 24 -16.79 -10.99 22.32
CA HIS A 24 -17.25 -12.26 21.76
C HIS A 24 -17.46 -12.13 20.25
N ILE A 25 -16.98 -13.12 19.49
CA ILE A 25 -17.12 -13.18 18.04
C ILE A 25 -18.28 -14.12 17.69
N ARG A 26 -18.19 -15.35 18.19
CA ARG A 26 -19.03 -16.47 17.77
C ARG A 26 -18.99 -17.59 18.80
N GLN A 27 -20.11 -18.30 18.88
CA GLN A 27 -20.21 -19.58 19.54
C GLN A 27 -20.92 -20.56 18.61
N ASP A 28 -20.39 -21.77 18.53
CA ASP A 28 -21.07 -22.93 17.96
C ASP A 28 -21.06 -24.04 19.01
N PHE A 29 -22.10 -24.88 19.02
CA PHE A 29 -22.22 -25.95 20.01
C PHE A 29 -23.14 -27.08 19.55
N SER A 30 -23.02 -28.21 20.24
CA SER A 30 -23.94 -29.33 20.22
C SER A 30 -24.16 -29.82 21.66
N ASN A 31 -24.80 -30.98 21.80
CA ASN A 31 -24.98 -31.66 23.08
C ASN A 31 -23.72 -32.40 23.57
N ASN A 32 -22.57 -32.23 22.93
CA ASN A 32 -21.33 -32.91 23.33
C ASN A 32 -20.13 -31.94 23.41
N ILE A 33 -20.16 -30.83 22.67
CA ILE A 33 -19.03 -29.91 22.52
C ILE A 33 -19.54 -28.50 22.28
N SER A 34 -18.86 -27.49 22.84
CA SER A 34 -19.04 -26.07 22.51
C SER A 34 -17.70 -25.42 22.22
N GLN A 35 -17.68 -24.42 21.33
CA GLN A 35 -16.50 -23.65 21.01
C GLN A 35 -16.84 -22.16 20.91
N ASP A 36 -16.15 -21.35 21.72
CA ASP A 36 -16.29 -19.90 21.76
C ASP A 36 -15.03 -19.20 21.26
N LEU A 37 -15.24 -18.16 20.44
CA LEU A 37 -14.19 -17.28 19.93
C LEU A 37 -14.36 -15.87 20.48
N PHE A 38 -13.26 -15.28 20.93
CA PHE A 38 -13.20 -13.89 21.40
C PHE A 38 -12.01 -13.18 20.76
N TYR A 39 -12.12 -11.87 20.53
CA TYR A 39 -10.96 -11.03 20.23
C TYR A 39 -10.69 -9.99 21.32
N LYS A 40 -9.44 -9.58 21.39
CA LYS A 40 -9.00 -8.40 22.13
C LYS A 40 -7.94 -7.66 21.30
N VAL A 41 -8.11 -6.35 21.16
CA VAL A 41 -7.08 -5.47 20.61
C VAL A 41 -5.96 -5.34 21.64
N VAL A 42 -4.74 -5.67 21.23
CA VAL A 42 -3.56 -5.65 22.10
C VAL A 42 -3.17 -4.21 22.38
N THR A 43 -2.82 -3.93 23.63
CA THR A 43 -2.34 -2.62 24.07
C THR A 43 -0.85 -2.69 24.46
N ALA A 44 -0.24 -1.54 24.77
CA ALA A 44 1.14 -1.49 25.25
C ALA A 44 1.35 -2.19 26.61
N THR A 45 0.27 -2.58 27.30
CA THR A 45 0.35 -3.23 28.62
C THR A 45 -0.67 -4.35 28.70
N GLU A 46 -0.19 -5.59 28.53
CA GLU A 46 -1.01 -6.79 28.68
C GLU A 46 -0.65 -7.50 30.01
N PRO A 47 -1.64 -8.03 30.75
CA PRO A 47 -1.37 -8.86 31.92
C PRO A 47 -0.70 -10.18 31.51
N THR A 48 0.01 -10.80 32.46
CA THR A 48 0.68 -12.10 32.25
C THR A 48 -0.28 -13.26 32.02
N SER A 49 -1.56 -13.10 32.34
CA SER A 49 -2.59 -14.14 32.21
C SER A 49 -3.99 -13.55 32.12
N TYR A 50 -4.88 -14.28 31.43
CA TYR A 50 -6.30 -13.99 31.31
C TYR A 50 -7.15 -15.12 31.91
N ASN A 51 -8.23 -14.77 32.61
CA ASN A 51 -9.13 -15.73 33.24
C ASN A 51 -10.49 -15.78 32.52
N PHE A 52 -10.76 -16.88 31.81
CA PHE A 52 -12.05 -17.19 31.21
C PHE A 52 -12.84 -18.12 32.14
N ASN A 53 -14.09 -17.79 32.46
CA ASN A 53 -14.89 -18.52 33.45
C ASN A 53 -16.12 -19.18 32.81
N TYR A 54 -16.33 -20.46 33.09
CA TYR A 54 -17.41 -21.31 32.57
C TYR A 54 -18.24 -21.97 33.69
N GLY A 55 -18.08 -21.50 34.94
CA GLY A 55 -18.97 -21.73 36.08
C GLY A 55 -19.02 -23.15 36.67
N GLN A 56 -18.43 -24.15 36.00
CA GLN A 56 -18.49 -25.56 36.39
C GLN A 56 -17.19 -26.29 36.03
N SER A 57 -16.92 -27.45 36.65
CA SER A 57 -15.81 -28.32 36.25
C SER A 57 -16.14 -29.02 34.92
N LYS A 58 -15.33 -28.78 33.90
CA LYS A 58 -15.47 -29.35 32.55
C LYS A 58 -14.09 -29.70 31.98
N ASP A 59 -14.05 -30.57 30.99
CA ASP A 59 -12.87 -30.77 30.15
C ASP A 59 -12.80 -29.63 29.13
N VAL A 60 -11.68 -28.90 29.12
CA VAL A 60 -11.50 -27.67 28.34
C VAL A 60 -10.15 -27.70 27.63
N ALA A 61 -10.14 -27.27 26.37
CA ALA A 61 -8.95 -26.87 25.63
C ALA A 61 -9.06 -25.39 25.27
N GLY A 62 -8.00 -24.61 25.51
CA GLY A 62 -8.01 -23.18 25.25
C GLY A 62 -6.69 -22.67 24.71
N THR A 63 -6.76 -21.72 23.77
CA THR A 63 -5.58 -21.05 23.20
C THR A 63 -5.83 -19.55 23.11
N ILE A 64 -4.79 -18.76 23.36
CA ILE A 64 -4.74 -17.35 22.98
C ILE A 64 -3.63 -17.18 21.94
N ALA A 65 -4.01 -16.74 20.74
CA ALA A 65 -3.10 -16.47 19.63
C ALA A 65 -3.04 -14.97 19.33
N SER A 66 -1.87 -14.47 18.95
CA SER A 66 -1.68 -13.07 18.52
C SER A 66 -1.51 -12.99 17.02
N PHE A 67 -2.18 -12.01 16.43
CA PHE A 67 -2.12 -11.70 15.00
C PHE A 67 -1.68 -10.24 14.87
N TRP A 68 -0.79 -9.98 13.91
CA TRP A 68 -0.24 -8.67 13.60
C TRP A 68 -0.80 -8.20 12.25
N GLN A 69 -0.68 -6.89 11.97
CA GLN A 69 -1.29 -6.27 10.78
C GLN A 69 -2.80 -6.53 10.64
N VAL A 70 -3.54 -6.45 11.75
CA VAL A 70 -5.01 -6.55 11.77
C VAL A 70 -5.60 -5.19 12.13
N ASP A 71 -6.71 -4.80 11.50
CA ASP A 71 -7.44 -3.58 11.82
C ASP A 71 -7.83 -3.56 13.31
N THR A 72 -7.37 -2.54 14.04
CA THR A 72 -7.61 -2.42 15.49
C THR A 72 -8.98 -1.80 15.82
N THR A 73 -9.69 -1.29 14.83
CA THR A 73 -11.03 -0.69 14.96
C THR A 73 -12.13 -1.68 14.58
N THR A 74 -11.97 -2.38 13.45
CA THR A 74 -12.90 -3.41 12.96
C THR A 74 -12.18 -4.71 12.58
N PRO A 75 -11.63 -5.46 13.56
CA PRO A 75 -10.72 -6.59 13.29
C PRO A 75 -11.37 -7.79 12.58
N ILE A 76 -12.68 -7.98 12.75
CA ILE A 76 -13.42 -9.11 12.16
C ILE A 76 -14.18 -8.60 10.95
N ASP A 77 -13.83 -9.11 9.77
CA ASP A 77 -14.50 -8.77 8.52
C ASP A 77 -15.78 -9.60 8.34
N ASP A 78 -15.66 -10.93 8.50
CA ASP A 78 -16.77 -11.88 8.49
C ASP A 78 -16.41 -13.15 9.28
N ASN A 79 -17.41 -13.94 9.68
CA ASN A 79 -17.18 -15.20 10.39
C ASN A 79 -18.30 -16.24 10.18
N SER A 80 -17.89 -17.50 10.06
CA SER A 80 -18.78 -18.66 9.91
C SER A 80 -18.42 -19.77 10.90
N GLY A 81 -19.31 -20.74 11.05
CA GLY A 81 -19.06 -21.90 11.90
C GLY A 81 -20.19 -22.91 11.86
N GLN A 82 -19.85 -24.16 12.17
CA GLN A 82 -20.82 -25.24 12.29
C GLN A 82 -20.28 -26.42 13.11
N TYR A 83 -21.23 -27.21 13.63
CA TYR A 83 -20.98 -28.51 14.22
C TYR A 83 -20.92 -29.61 13.15
N ASN A 84 -20.00 -30.55 13.30
CA ASN A 84 -19.77 -31.65 12.36
C ASN A 84 -19.65 -33.00 13.09
N THR A 85 -19.98 -34.08 12.39
CA THR A 85 -19.87 -35.47 12.86
C THR A 85 -19.00 -36.30 11.91
N GLY A 86 -18.46 -37.43 12.37
CA GLY A 86 -17.78 -38.40 11.51
C GLY A 86 -16.35 -38.01 11.12
N GLY A 87 -15.69 -37.17 11.92
CA GLY A 87 -14.26 -36.89 11.78
C GLY A 87 -13.85 -35.99 10.61
N THR A 88 -14.80 -35.25 10.04
CA THR A 88 -14.53 -34.24 8.99
C THR A 88 -14.91 -32.85 9.50
N PRO A 89 -14.03 -32.16 10.26
CA PRO A 89 -14.27 -30.79 10.67
C PRO A 89 -14.36 -29.87 9.45
N SER A 90 -15.40 -29.04 9.41
CA SER A 90 -15.58 -28.05 8.36
C SER A 90 -16.25 -26.77 8.87
N ALA A 91 -15.94 -25.64 8.23
CA ALA A 91 -16.59 -24.35 8.43
C ALA A 91 -17.16 -23.86 7.09
N PRO A 92 -18.37 -23.26 7.07
CA PRO A 92 -18.93 -22.65 5.87
C PRO A 92 -18.04 -21.54 5.30
N GLU A 93 -18.29 -21.13 4.06
CA GLU A 93 -17.57 -19.98 3.49
C GLU A 93 -17.92 -18.68 4.21
N VAL A 94 -17.00 -17.72 4.14
CA VAL A 94 -17.21 -16.32 4.53
C VAL A 94 -17.05 -15.43 3.30
N THR A 95 -17.61 -14.23 3.34
CA THR A 95 -17.46 -13.23 2.27
C THR A 95 -16.60 -12.08 2.78
N THR A 96 -15.38 -11.99 2.26
CA THR A 96 -14.49 -10.87 2.59
C THR A 96 -14.95 -9.60 1.88
N THR A 97 -14.95 -8.48 2.60
CA THR A 97 -15.31 -7.16 2.07
C THR A 97 -14.09 -6.32 1.71
N VAL A 98 -12.89 -6.77 2.06
CA VAL A 98 -11.62 -6.12 1.73
C VAL A 98 -10.58 -7.12 1.21
N SER A 99 -9.63 -6.61 0.42
CA SER A 99 -8.47 -7.37 -0.04
C SER A 99 -7.49 -7.69 1.09
N ASP A 100 -6.53 -8.59 0.82
CA ASP A 100 -5.42 -8.96 1.71
C ASP A 100 -5.87 -9.42 3.11
N THR A 101 -6.99 -10.14 3.16
CA THR A 101 -7.58 -10.66 4.39
C THR A 101 -6.85 -11.91 4.85
N LEU A 102 -6.65 -12.03 6.17
CA LEU A 102 -6.13 -13.27 6.76
C LEU A 102 -7.30 -14.15 7.20
N LEU A 103 -7.42 -15.34 6.61
CA LEU A 103 -8.39 -16.35 7.04
C LEU A 103 -7.79 -17.18 8.16
N VAL A 104 -8.57 -17.42 9.21
CA VAL A 104 -8.19 -18.30 10.33
C VAL A 104 -9.28 -19.33 10.57
N PHE A 105 -8.93 -20.60 10.35
CA PHE A 105 -9.80 -21.75 10.55
C PHE A 105 -9.50 -22.40 11.91
N PHE A 106 -10.52 -22.50 12.75
CA PHE A 106 -10.47 -23.06 14.09
C PHE A 106 -11.20 -24.40 14.08
N VAL A 107 -10.61 -25.39 14.73
CA VAL A 107 -11.21 -26.71 14.91
C VAL A 107 -11.24 -27.06 16.39
N GLY A 108 -12.43 -27.28 16.94
CA GLY A 108 -12.63 -27.92 18.23
C GLY A 108 -12.96 -29.40 18.03
N VAL A 109 -12.41 -30.29 18.85
CA VAL A 109 -12.58 -31.74 18.70
C VAL A 109 -12.84 -32.41 20.05
N THR A 110 -13.78 -33.38 20.06
CA THR A 110 -14.20 -34.05 21.31
C THR A 110 -13.15 -34.94 21.94
N ASP A 111 -12.13 -35.36 21.18
CA ASP A 111 -10.92 -36.00 21.72
C ASP A 111 -9.72 -35.06 21.53
N GLY A 112 -8.62 -35.24 22.26
CA GLY A 112 -7.40 -34.48 22.04
C GLY A 112 -6.57 -34.95 20.84
N GLY A 113 -7.18 -35.63 19.86
CA GLY A 113 -6.49 -36.15 18.68
C GLY A 113 -6.09 -35.06 17.69
N SER A 114 -5.11 -35.37 16.83
CA SER A 114 -4.67 -34.42 15.81
C SER A 114 -5.66 -34.30 14.65
N VAL A 115 -5.90 -33.07 14.25
CA VAL A 115 -6.58 -32.62 13.03
C VAL A 115 -5.50 -32.39 11.97
N ASN A 116 -5.69 -32.91 10.76
CA ASN A 116 -4.75 -32.71 9.65
C ASN A 116 -5.01 -31.33 9.00
N PRO A 117 -3.99 -30.51 8.72
CA PRO A 117 -4.22 -29.22 8.10
C PRO A 117 -4.92 -29.38 6.74
N PRO A 118 -5.90 -28.52 6.39
CA PRO A 118 -6.37 -28.40 5.01
C PRO A 118 -5.18 -28.10 4.09
N ASN A 119 -5.13 -28.69 2.89
CA ASN A 119 -3.96 -28.64 1.99
C ASN A 119 -3.41 -27.23 1.67
N THR A 120 -4.22 -26.17 1.83
CA THR A 120 -3.84 -24.77 1.54
C THR A 120 -3.54 -23.93 2.77
N MET A 121 -3.76 -24.45 3.99
CA MET A 121 -3.62 -23.68 5.22
C MET A 121 -2.40 -24.12 6.04
N ILE A 122 -1.78 -23.15 6.73
CA ILE A 122 -0.63 -23.35 7.62
C ILE A 122 -1.15 -23.59 9.04
N GLU A 123 -0.65 -24.61 9.73
CA GLU A 123 -0.97 -24.84 11.14
C GLU A 123 -0.31 -23.78 12.03
N LEU A 124 -1.10 -23.17 12.91
CA LEU A 124 -0.65 -22.16 13.86
C LEU A 124 -0.44 -22.73 15.26
N TRP A 125 -1.35 -23.58 15.72
CA TRP A 125 -1.25 -24.23 17.04
C TRP A 125 -2.07 -25.53 17.11
N HIS A 126 -1.73 -26.31 18.13
CA HIS A 126 -2.43 -27.49 18.57
C HIS A 126 -2.37 -27.60 20.09
N ALA A 127 -3.53 -27.58 20.75
CA ALA A 127 -3.64 -28.00 22.15
C ALA A 127 -4.42 -29.32 22.24
N SER A 128 -3.82 -30.31 22.92
CA SER A 128 -4.38 -31.65 23.11
C SER A 128 -4.56 -31.99 24.58
N GLY A 129 -5.58 -32.79 24.88
CA GLY A 129 -5.96 -33.23 26.22
C GLY A 129 -7.12 -34.21 26.15
N THR A 130 -8.07 -34.14 27.09
CA THR A 130 -9.34 -34.88 26.97
C THR A 130 -10.16 -34.39 25.78
N THR A 131 -10.03 -33.10 25.45
CA THR A 131 -10.54 -32.43 24.25
C THR A 131 -9.41 -31.64 23.61
N GLY A 132 -9.56 -31.26 22.33
CA GLY A 132 -8.54 -30.52 21.61
C GLY A 132 -9.06 -29.27 20.91
N ASN A 133 -8.13 -28.35 20.63
CA ASN A 133 -8.36 -27.26 19.69
C ASN A 133 -7.13 -27.04 18.79
N GLN A 134 -7.38 -26.76 17.52
CA GLN A 134 -6.35 -26.46 16.53
C GLN A 134 -6.73 -25.24 15.70
N GLY A 135 -5.72 -24.56 15.19
CA GLY A 135 -5.86 -23.35 14.39
C GLY A 135 -4.99 -23.40 13.15
N PHE A 136 -5.55 -22.92 12.04
CA PHE A 136 -4.88 -22.86 10.74
C PHE A 136 -5.10 -21.49 10.12
N SER A 137 -4.18 -21.03 9.26
CA SER A 137 -4.32 -19.75 8.56
C SER A 137 -3.96 -19.81 7.08
N GLU A 138 -4.53 -18.88 6.32
CA GLU A 138 -4.29 -18.69 4.89
C GLU A 138 -4.52 -17.23 4.52
N ALA A 139 -3.63 -16.66 3.70
CA ALA A 139 -3.86 -15.34 3.12
C ALA A 139 -4.88 -15.43 1.98
N PHE A 140 -5.83 -14.50 1.93
CA PHE A 140 -6.85 -14.41 0.90
C PHE A 140 -6.79 -13.05 0.23
N SER A 141 -6.59 -13.03 -1.08
CA SER A 141 -6.36 -11.79 -1.82
C SER A 141 -7.58 -10.86 -1.82
N GLY A 142 -8.81 -11.38 -1.83
CA GLY A 142 -10.07 -10.64 -1.64
C GLY A 142 -10.28 -9.37 -2.50
N PRO A 143 -11.43 -8.68 -2.37
CA PRO A 143 -12.65 -9.12 -1.68
C PRO A 143 -13.35 -10.28 -2.41
N GLY A 144 -14.28 -10.97 -1.75
CA GLY A 144 -15.07 -12.07 -2.35
C GLY A 144 -15.27 -13.28 -1.43
N THR A 145 -15.95 -14.30 -1.94
CA THR A 145 -16.23 -15.55 -1.22
C THR A 145 -14.96 -16.41 -1.10
N THR A 146 -14.71 -16.94 0.10
CA THR A 146 -13.47 -17.69 0.39
C THR A 146 -13.55 -19.16 0.03
N GLY A 147 -14.76 -19.67 -0.20
CA GLY A 147 -15.06 -21.10 -0.12
C GLY A 147 -15.01 -21.62 1.32
N ALA A 148 -15.62 -22.80 1.54
CA ALA A 148 -15.60 -23.48 2.82
C ALA A 148 -14.18 -23.97 3.17
N ARG A 149 -13.92 -24.22 4.45
CA ARG A 149 -12.70 -24.92 4.91
C ARG A 149 -13.08 -26.26 5.49
N SER A 150 -12.31 -27.29 5.16
CA SER A 150 -12.53 -28.67 5.59
C SER A 150 -11.22 -29.35 5.89
N SER A 151 -11.24 -30.24 6.88
CA SER A 151 -10.11 -30.99 7.38
C SER A 151 -10.54 -32.43 7.73
N THR A 152 -9.61 -33.28 8.18
CA THR A 152 -9.87 -34.64 8.66
C THR A 152 -9.22 -34.87 10.02
N THR A 153 -9.87 -35.67 10.87
CA THR A 153 -9.29 -36.21 12.11
C THR A 153 -8.93 -37.68 11.94
N GLY A 154 -8.04 -38.19 12.80
CA GLY A 154 -7.67 -39.62 12.79
C GLY A 154 -8.80 -40.58 13.20
N ASN A 155 -9.82 -40.08 13.91
CA ASN A 155 -10.98 -40.85 14.39
C ASN A 155 -12.31 -40.20 13.94
N GLU A 156 -13.43 -40.91 14.06
CA GLU A 156 -14.79 -40.41 13.76
C GLU A 156 -15.33 -39.46 14.86
N ASN A 157 -14.61 -38.38 15.13
CA ASN A 157 -14.96 -37.45 16.21
C ASN A 157 -16.07 -36.48 15.83
N ASN A 158 -16.74 -35.99 16.87
CA ASN A 158 -17.57 -34.80 16.78
C ASN A 158 -16.66 -33.57 16.85
N THR A 159 -16.91 -32.60 15.99
CA THR A 159 -16.05 -31.42 15.87
C THR A 159 -16.87 -30.16 15.68
N ILE A 160 -16.25 -29.02 15.94
CA ILE A 160 -16.75 -27.70 15.53
C ILE A 160 -15.69 -27.10 14.63
N GLY A 161 -16.10 -26.65 13.45
CA GLY A 161 -15.26 -25.85 12.56
C GLY A 161 -15.78 -24.42 12.54
N GLN A 162 -14.89 -23.46 12.75
CA GLN A 162 -15.20 -22.02 12.68
C GLN A 162 -14.18 -21.31 11.79
N LEU A 163 -14.61 -20.36 10.98
CA LEU A 163 -13.75 -19.58 10.10
C LEU A 163 -13.93 -18.09 10.42
N ILE A 164 -12.82 -17.38 10.59
CA ILE A 164 -12.79 -15.93 10.74
C ILE A 164 -12.00 -15.33 9.57
N ALA A 165 -12.54 -14.27 8.98
CA ALA A 165 -11.80 -13.34 8.13
C ALA A 165 -11.31 -12.16 8.99
N LEU A 166 -10.00 -12.08 9.20
CA LEU A 166 -9.36 -10.96 9.90
C LEU A 166 -9.07 -9.85 8.91
N ARG A 167 -9.69 -8.69 9.13
CA ARG A 167 -9.48 -7.50 8.33
C ARG A 167 -8.02 -7.06 8.47
N PRO A 168 -7.26 -6.90 7.36
CA PRO A 168 -5.91 -6.39 7.47
C PRO A 168 -5.97 -5.00 8.07
N ALA A 169 -4.90 -4.65 8.80
CA ALA A 169 -4.65 -3.25 9.06
C ALA A 169 -4.48 -2.60 7.69
N ASN A 170 -5.48 -1.82 7.26
CA ASN A 170 -5.19 -0.77 6.29
C ASN A 170 -4.01 -0.01 6.92
N ASP A 171 -2.94 0.28 6.18
CA ASP A 171 -1.78 1.06 6.65
C ASP A 171 -2.13 2.53 6.98
N ILE A 172 -3.37 2.76 7.38
CA ILE A 172 -3.98 3.97 7.91
C ILE A 172 -4.76 3.56 9.16
N THR A 173 -4.10 3.56 10.31
CA THR A 173 -4.79 3.90 11.57
C THR A 173 -5.56 5.21 11.33
N PRO A 174 -6.91 5.23 11.42
CA PRO A 174 -7.65 6.48 11.33
C PRO A 174 -7.20 7.41 12.47
N GLY A 175 -6.37 8.40 12.14
CA GLY A 175 -5.78 9.35 13.09
C GLY A 175 -4.28 9.19 13.43
N SER A 176 -3.47 8.43 12.68
CA SER A 176 -2.00 8.60 12.78
C SER A 176 -1.55 9.81 11.98
N ALA A 177 -0.66 10.60 12.58
CA ALA A 177 -0.13 11.87 12.13
C ALA A 177 0.70 11.78 10.83
N GLY A 178 0.07 11.41 9.72
CA GLY A 178 0.68 11.47 8.40
C GLY A 178 0.86 12.93 7.94
N THR A 179 1.75 13.15 6.98
CA THR A 179 1.97 14.48 6.40
C THR A 179 1.42 14.52 4.98
N VAL A 180 0.67 15.57 4.67
CA VAL A 180 0.18 15.85 3.32
C VAL A 180 0.95 17.05 2.78
N MET A 181 1.72 16.86 1.72
CA MET A 181 2.22 18.00 0.98
C MET A 181 1.09 18.65 0.19
N PHE A 182 0.89 19.94 0.39
CA PHE A 182 -0.16 20.71 -0.26
C PHE A 182 0.47 21.67 -1.26
N ILE A 183 0.36 21.35 -2.55
CA ILE A 183 0.98 22.11 -3.65
C ILE A 183 0.08 23.29 -4.01
N THR A 184 0.66 24.48 -4.02
CA THR A 184 -0.04 25.75 -4.26
C THR A 184 0.67 26.60 -5.30
N ARG A 185 -0.08 27.53 -5.88
CA ARG A 185 0.45 28.59 -6.73
C ARG A 185 1.16 29.71 -5.94
N ASN A 186 0.75 29.94 -4.69
CA ASN A 186 1.23 31.08 -3.92
C ASN A 186 2.35 30.64 -2.99
N ASN A 187 3.57 31.16 -3.22
CA ASN A 187 4.71 30.84 -2.38
C ASN A 187 4.49 31.34 -0.94
N GLY A 188 4.38 30.39 0.01
CA GLY A 188 4.29 30.67 1.44
C GLY A 188 2.92 31.10 1.97
N SER A 189 1.84 31.00 1.18
CA SER A 189 0.50 31.36 1.66
C SER A 189 -0.62 30.61 0.95
N TYR A 190 -1.71 30.32 1.67
CA TYR A 190 -2.94 29.77 1.09
C TYR A 190 -3.92 30.87 0.72
N THR A 191 -4.70 30.66 -0.34
CA THR A 191 -5.97 31.36 -0.55
C THR A 191 -6.97 30.99 0.55
N SER A 192 -8.07 31.74 0.69
CA SER A 192 -9.10 31.44 1.68
C SER A 192 -9.72 30.04 1.49
N PHE A 193 -9.87 29.58 0.24
CA PHE A 193 -10.44 28.27 -0.07
C PHE A 193 -9.44 27.12 0.08
N GLU A 194 -8.15 27.35 -0.17
CA GLU A 194 -7.09 26.40 0.16
C GLU A 194 -6.97 26.26 1.69
N GLN A 195 -7.02 27.36 2.44
CA GLN A 195 -6.96 27.33 3.90
C GLN A 195 -8.09 26.49 4.50
N LEU A 196 -9.30 26.52 3.93
CA LEU A 196 -10.40 25.67 4.39
C LEU A 196 -10.10 24.17 4.18
N ARG A 197 -9.49 23.79 3.05
CA ARG A 197 -9.06 22.40 2.80
C ARG A 197 -7.99 21.98 3.80
N VAL A 198 -6.99 22.83 4.01
CA VAL A 198 -5.92 22.62 5.00
C VAL A 198 -6.51 22.41 6.40
N ASN A 199 -7.40 23.29 6.85
CA ASN A 199 -8.06 23.15 8.15
C ASN A 199 -8.82 21.82 8.29
N HIS A 200 -9.47 21.35 7.22
CA HIS A 200 -10.15 20.05 7.22
C HIS A 200 -9.16 18.89 7.29
N ILE A 201 -8.10 18.90 6.48
CA ILE A 201 -7.03 17.90 6.49
C ILE A 201 -6.40 17.81 7.89
N GLU A 202 -6.08 18.95 8.49
CA GLU A 202 -5.56 19.03 9.86
C GLU A 202 -6.56 18.51 10.90
N SER A 203 -7.86 18.83 10.74
CA SER A 203 -8.91 18.31 11.63
C SER A 203 -9.07 16.79 11.57
N TRP A 204 -8.61 16.15 10.50
CA TRP A 204 -8.57 14.69 10.36
C TRP A 204 -7.30 14.05 10.94
N GLY A 205 -6.37 14.87 11.46
CA GLY A 205 -5.17 14.43 12.16
C GLY A 205 -3.89 14.47 11.33
N TYR A 206 -3.94 14.97 10.08
CA TYR A 206 -2.75 15.11 9.24
C TYR A 206 -2.00 16.41 9.53
N SER A 207 -0.67 16.37 9.39
CA SER A 207 0.12 17.60 9.25
C SER A 207 0.11 18.05 7.79
N VAL A 208 0.10 19.35 7.54
CA VAL A 208 0.16 19.88 6.17
C VAL A 208 1.49 20.57 5.92
N LEU A 209 2.19 20.13 4.88
CA LEU A 209 3.43 20.73 4.39
C LEU A 209 3.12 21.59 3.15
N PRO A 210 3.15 22.94 3.22
CA PRO A 210 2.99 23.77 2.03
C PRO A 210 4.15 23.56 1.06
N LEU A 211 3.85 23.47 -0.24
CA LEU A 211 4.85 23.48 -1.29
C LEU A 211 4.45 24.44 -2.41
N TYR A 212 5.38 25.27 -2.85
CA TYR A 212 5.18 26.14 -4.02
C TYR A 212 5.34 25.32 -5.30
N GLU A 213 4.45 25.51 -6.27
CA GLU A 213 4.50 24.79 -7.55
C GLU A 213 5.84 24.93 -8.30
N ASN A 214 6.55 26.05 -8.14
CA ASN A 214 7.87 26.28 -8.73
C ASN A 214 9.00 26.19 -7.69
N ALA A 215 8.80 25.41 -6.63
CA ALA A 215 9.87 25.02 -5.73
C ALA A 215 10.99 24.31 -6.52
N SER A 216 12.20 24.40 -6.00
CA SER A 216 13.39 23.77 -6.59
C SER A 216 13.38 22.25 -6.44
N ASP A 217 14.18 21.55 -7.24
CA ASP A 217 14.29 20.09 -7.20
C ASP A 217 14.55 19.54 -5.77
N PRO A 218 15.50 20.11 -4.97
CA PRO A 218 15.74 19.64 -3.62
C PRO A 218 14.56 19.85 -2.67
N GLU A 219 13.74 20.88 -2.89
CA GLU A 219 12.54 21.15 -2.09
C GLU A 219 11.43 20.12 -2.39
N TYR A 220 11.26 19.74 -3.66
CA TYR A 220 10.34 18.66 -4.05
C TYR A 220 10.76 17.33 -3.47
N ASP A 221 12.04 16.95 -3.61
CA ASP A 221 12.57 15.70 -3.08
C ASP A 221 12.39 15.63 -1.55
N ALA A 222 12.71 16.74 -0.86
CA ALA A 222 12.52 16.84 0.59
C ALA A 222 11.03 16.70 0.96
N ALA A 223 10.13 17.39 0.26
CA ALA A 223 8.70 17.36 0.56
C ALA A 223 8.08 15.97 0.32
N ILE A 224 8.44 15.31 -0.79
CA ILE A 224 7.99 13.95 -1.10
C ILE A 224 8.45 12.97 -0.02
N SER A 225 9.69 13.10 0.43
CA SER A 225 10.24 12.21 1.45
C SER A 225 9.59 12.34 2.83
N GLN A 226 9.02 13.51 3.12
CA GLN A 226 8.36 13.81 4.40
C GLN A 226 6.86 13.54 4.39
N SER A 227 6.28 13.33 3.20
CA SER A 227 4.82 13.24 3.01
C SER A 227 4.38 11.83 2.71
N ASP A 228 3.15 11.51 3.10
CA ASP A 228 2.47 10.25 2.76
C ASP A 228 1.59 10.40 1.52
N ALA A 229 1.12 11.62 1.25
CA ALA A 229 0.35 11.98 0.08
C ALA A 229 0.60 13.43 -0.34
N ALA A 230 0.32 13.71 -1.61
CA ALA A 230 0.26 15.04 -2.17
C ALA A 230 -1.17 15.46 -2.49
N TYR A 231 -1.48 16.72 -2.24
CA TYR A 231 -2.72 17.37 -2.62
C TYR A 231 -2.39 18.53 -3.58
N ILE A 232 -2.80 18.40 -4.84
CA ILE A 232 -2.60 19.43 -5.87
C ILE A 232 -3.84 20.31 -5.91
N SER A 233 -3.68 21.56 -5.49
CA SER A 233 -4.77 22.54 -5.56
C SER A 233 -5.13 22.91 -6.99
N ALA A 234 -6.40 23.17 -7.26
CA ALA A 234 -6.87 23.67 -8.55
C ALA A 234 -6.44 25.12 -8.90
N ASN A 235 -5.56 25.74 -8.10
CA ASN A 235 -4.96 27.04 -8.40
C ASN A 235 -3.59 26.94 -9.07
N VAL A 236 -2.97 25.76 -9.03
CA VAL A 236 -1.65 25.57 -9.65
C VAL A 236 -1.74 25.84 -11.15
N ASN A 237 -0.64 26.28 -11.73
CA ASN A 237 -0.51 26.29 -13.18
C ASN A 237 -0.39 24.86 -13.68
N ALA A 238 -1.05 24.60 -14.81
CA ALA A 238 -0.87 23.41 -15.62
C ALA A 238 0.52 23.44 -16.30
N ASN A 239 1.58 23.29 -15.51
CA ASN A 239 2.94 23.23 -16.00
C ASN A 239 3.56 21.86 -15.71
N SER A 240 4.57 21.51 -16.50
CA SER A 240 5.20 20.20 -16.46
C SER A 240 6.00 19.98 -15.17
N SER A 241 6.50 21.02 -14.51
CA SER A 241 7.47 20.84 -13.42
C SER A 241 6.87 20.13 -12.18
N ASN A 242 5.70 20.55 -11.70
CA ASN A 242 5.07 19.90 -10.53
C ASN A 242 4.54 18.49 -10.85
N SER A 243 3.99 18.31 -12.04
CA SER A 243 3.36 17.07 -12.49
C SER A 243 4.39 15.99 -12.82
N ASP A 244 5.60 16.38 -13.25
CA ASP A 244 6.76 15.49 -13.40
C ASP A 244 7.13 14.84 -12.05
N TYR A 245 7.22 15.61 -10.97
CA TYR A 245 7.46 15.06 -9.63
C TYR A 245 6.31 14.16 -9.19
N MET A 246 5.07 14.63 -9.30
CA MET A 246 3.91 13.92 -8.76
C MET A 246 3.65 12.59 -9.49
N ARG A 247 3.76 12.54 -10.82
CA ARG A 247 3.59 11.28 -11.55
C ARG A 247 4.67 10.25 -11.22
N ASN A 248 5.90 10.72 -10.96
CA ASN A 248 7.05 9.85 -10.67
C ASN A 248 7.19 9.50 -9.17
N SER A 249 6.50 10.21 -8.29
CA SER A 249 6.51 9.96 -6.85
C SER A 249 5.74 8.68 -6.47
N CYS A 250 6.09 8.08 -5.35
CA CYS A 250 5.42 6.88 -4.84
C CYS A 250 4.39 7.15 -3.75
N ILE A 251 4.36 8.38 -3.25
CA ILE A 251 3.28 8.86 -2.42
C ILE A 251 1.98 8.91 -3.23
N GLY A 252 0.85 8.86 -2.54
CA GLY A 252 -0.43 9.07 -3.19
C GLY A 252 -0.57 10.51 -3.70
N VAL A 253 -1.34 10.72 -4.77
CA VAL A 253 -1.61 12.06 -5.31
C VAL A 253 -3.11 12.26 -5.45
N LEU A 254 -3.62 13.34 -4.86
CA LEU A 254 -4.96 13.86 -5.09
C LEU A 254 -4.83 15.08 -6.00
N ASN A 255 -5.52 15.07 -7.13
CA ASN A 255 -5.51 16.16 -8.09
C ASN A 255 -6.89 16.84 -8.15
N GLU A 256 -6.91 18.15 -7.96
CA GLU A 256 -8.06 19.00 -8.30
C GLU A 256 -7.87 19.78 -9.61
N GLU A 257 -6.64 19.87 -10.13
CA GLU A 257 -6.33 20.63 -11.33
C GLU A 257 -6.60 19.78 -12.57
N ALA A 258 -7.81 19.92 -13.12
CA ALA A 258 -8.31 19.14 -14.24
C ALA A 258 -7.37 19.16 -15.47
N THR A 259 -6.63 20.24 -15.68
CA THR A 259 -5.74 20.35 -16.84
C THR A 259 -4.41 19.61 -16.68
N LEU A 260 -4.08 19.11 -15.48
CA LEU A 260 -2.90 18.26 -15.24
C LEU A 260 -3.18 16.76 -15.45
N ILE A 261 -4.42 16.37 -15.79
CA ILE A 261 -4.83 14.96 -15.87
C ILE A 261 -4.01 14.14 -16.87
N ASP A 262 -3.53 14.77 -17.95
CA ASP A 262 -2.66 14.14 -18.96
C ASP A 262 -1.21 14.10 -18.49
N ASN A 263 -0.71 15.18 -17.88
CA ASN A 263 0.61 15.23 -17.26
C ASN A 263 0.76 14.24 -16.09
N LEU A 264 -0.34 13.86 -15.43
CA LEU A 264 -0.39 12.83 -14.37
C LEU A 264 -0.69 11.43 -14.90
N TRP A 265 -0.80 11.26 -16.22
CA TRP A 265 -1.09 9.99 -16.91
C TRP A 265 -2.40 9.32 -16.48
N LEU A 266 -3.43 10.11 -16.16
CA LEU A 266 -4.75 9.60 -15.77
C LEU A 266 -5.72 9.56 -16.96
N ALA A 267 -5.71 10.57 -17.81
CA ALA A 267 -6.52 10.62 -19.03
C ALA A 267 -5.97 11.64 -20.03
N SER A 268 -6.41 11.60 -21.28
CA SER A 268 -5.92 12.50 -22.32
C SER A 268 -6.39 13.95 -22.19
N SER A 269 -7.49 14.21 -21.46
CA SER A 269 -8.05 15.55 -21.27
C SER A 269 -9.23 15.54 -20.31
N ALA A 270 -9.40 16.64 -19.57
CA ALA A 270 -10.62 16.97 -18.86
C ALA A 270 -11.05 18.43 -19.12
N THR A 271 -12.33 18.73 -18.90
CA THR A 271 -12.88 20.07 -19.11
C THR A 271 -13.93 20.41 -18.06
N THR A 272 -14.01 21.69 -17.67
CA THR A 272 -14.99 22.16 -16.67
C THR A 272 -16.42 21.94 -17.14
N THR A 273 -17.30 21.63 -16.18
CA THR A 273 -18.75 21.54 -16.38
C THR A 273 -19.47 22.44 -15.37
N SER A 274 -20.61 22.98 -15.78
CA SER A 274 -21.45 23.82 -14.91
C SER A 274 -22.42 23.01 -14.05
N ASN A 275 -22.40 21.67 -14.16
CA ASN A 275 -23.28 20.78 -13.41
C ASN A 275 -22.69 20.48 -12.02
N PRO A 276 -23.34 20.88 -10.90
CA PRO A 276 -22.77 20.76 -9.57
C PRO A 276 -23.00 19.39 -8.92
N GLN A 277 -23.09 18.33 -9.72
CA GLN A 277 -23.59 17.02 -9.31
C GLN A 277 -22.67 15.89 -9.76
N ILE A 278 -22.60 14.84 -8.94
CA ILE A 278 -21.95 13.56 -9.25
C ILE A 278 -22.91 12.41 -9.01
N GLU A 279 -22.82 11.37 -9.84
CA GLU A 279 -23.44 10.07 -9.64
C GLU A 279 -22.35 9.05 -9.28
N ILE A 280 -22.54 8.31 -8.19
CA ILE A 280 -21.61 7.25 -7.80
C ILE A 280 -21.83 6.06 -8.72
N TRP A 281 -20.77 5.71 -9.47
CA TRP A 281 -20.76 4.67 -10.49
C TRP A 281 -20.34 3.31 -9.91
N ASN A 282 -19.34 3.32 -9.04
CA ASN A 282 -18.90 2.15 -8.29
C ASN A 282 -18.79 2.50 -6.81
N ASN A 283 -19.48 1.76 -5.94
CA ASN A 283 -19.42 1.91 -4.49
C ASN A 283 -18.78 0.70 -3.78
N SER A 284 -18.12 -0.20 -4.52
CA SER A 284 -17.32 -1.26 -3.91
C SER A 284 -16.00 -0.71 -3.33
N PRO A 285 -15.29 0.22 -4.00
CA PRO A 285 -14.00 0.74 -3.52
C PRO A 285 -14.14 1.57 -2.24
N TYR A 286 -13.07 1.60 -1.44
CA TYR A 286 -13.03 2.31 -0.16
C TYR A 286 -13.56 3.74 -0.28
N ILE A 287 -13.07 4.53 -1.24
CA ILE A 287 -13.43 5.95 -1.38
C ILE A 287 -14.96 6.15 -1.43
N THR A 288 -15.67 5.30 -2.17
CA THR A 288 -17.09 5.47 -2.46
C THR A 288 -18.03 4.55 -1.68
N GLN A 289 -17.50 3.58 -0.92
CA GLN A 289 -18.26 2.64 -0.11
C GLN A 289 -19.39 3.22 0.75
N PRO A 290 -19.24 4.40 1.39
CA PRO A 290 -20.31 4.96 2.22
C PRO A 290 -21.47 5.56 1.41
N PHE A 291 -21.30 5.75 0.10
CA PHE A 291 -22.29 6.38 -0.75
C PHE A 291 -23.12 5.32 -1.48
N THR A 292 -24.41 5.61 -1.64
CA THR A 292 -25.33 4.77 -2.40
C THR A 292 -25.07 4.94 -3.90
N LEU A 293 -25.14 3.84 -4.66
CA LEU A 293 -25.18 3.91 -6.12
C LEU A 293 -26.36 4.76 -6.59
N ALA A 294 -26.19 5.40 -7.75
CA ALA A 294 -27.07 6.44 -8.27
C ALA A 294 -28.45 5.95 -8.79
N GLU A 295 -29.17 5.13 -8.02
CA GLU A 295 -30.53 4.71 -8.41
C GLU A 295 -31.55 5.87 -8.37
N ARG A 296 -31.24 7.01 -7.71
CA ARG A 296 -32.13 8.19 -7.71
C ARG A 296 -31.58 9.56 -7.26
N TYR A 297 -30.40 9.66 -6.66
CA TYR A 297 -29.96 10.91 -5.99
C TYR A 297 -28.51 11.28 -6.32
N PRO A 298 -28.28 12.19 -7.29
CA PRO A 298 -26.95 12.77 -7.47
C PRO A 298 -26.50 13.50 -6.20
N LEU A 299 -25.21 13.36 -5.86
CA LEU A 299 -24.61 14.02 -4.73
C LEU A 299 -24.14 15.41 -5.10
N PHE A 300 -24.34 16.35 -4.18
CA PHE A 300 -23.65 17.63 -4.17
C PHE A 300 -22.45 17.49 -3.25
N LEU A 301 -21.24 17.60 -3.78
CA LEU A 301 -20.00 17.54 -3.00
C LEU A 301 -19.54 18.95 -2.60
N VAL A 302 -19.62 19.89 -3.54
CA VAL A 302 -19.56 21.34 -3.35
C VAL A 302 -20.78 21.94 -4.05
N SER A 303 -21.51 22.85 -3.41
CA SER A 303 -22.75 23.42 -4.02
C SER A 303 -22.51 24.51 -5.08
N SER A 304 -21.25 24.86 -5.36
CA SER A 304 -20.86 25.76 -6.46
C SER A 304 -20.57 25.00 -7.78
N ASN A 305 -20.61 25.71 -8.91
CA ASN A 305 -20.35 25.14 -10.25
C ASN A 305 -18.85 24.97 -10.53
N VAL A 306 -18.20 24.07 -9.80
CA VAL A 306 -16.73 23.87 -9.85
C VAL A 306 -16.37 22.43 -10.17
N TYR A 307 -17.17 21.77 -11.00
CA TYR A 307 -16.91 20.39 -11.39
C TYR A 307 -16.27 20.37 -12.76
N TYR A 308 -15.63 19.26 -13.08
CA TYR A 308 -15.19 18.97 -14.43
C TYR A 308 -15.62 17.57 -14.83
N ARG A 309 -15.41 17.27 -16.10
CA ARG A 309 -15.67 15.97 -16.71
C ARG A 309 -14.44 15.55 -17.49
N ILE A 310 -14.17 14.26 -17.51
CA ILE A 310 -13.12 13.63 -18.28
C ILE A 310 -13.72 13.29 -19.63
N ASN A 311 -13.33 14.03 -20.66
CA ASN A 311 -13.84 13.88 -22.04
C ASN A 311 -12.78 13.28 -22.98
N GLY A 312 -11.67 12.82 -22.42
CA GLY A 312 -10.56 12.18 -23.11
C GLY A 312 -10.50 10.66 -22.93
N THR A 313 -9.48 10.04 -23.50
CA THR A 313 -9.16 8.62 -23.27
C THR A 313 -8.60 8.43 -21.88
N ILE A 314 -9.22 7.57 -21.07
CA ILE A 314 -8.79 7.27 -19.70
C ILE A 314 -7.68 6.21 -19.71
N ALA A 315 -6.79 6.26 -18.72
CA ALA A 315 -5.77 5.25 -18.49
C ALA A 315 -6.40 3.84 -18.41
N PRO A 316 -5.84 2.82 -19.10
CA PRO A 316 -6.47 1.50 -19.16
C PRO A 316 -6.65 0.81 -17.80
N GLY A 317 -5.77 1.10 -16.85
CA GLY A 317 -5.83 0.56 -15.49
C GLY A 317 -6.63 1.40 -14.51
N ALA A 318 -7.25 2.51 -14.94
CA ALA A 318 -7.97 3.39 -14.05
C ALA A 318 -9.40 2.89 -13.77
N GLU A 319 -9.85 3.13 -12.55
CA GLU A 319 -11.17 2.78 -12.07
C GLU A 319 -12.05 4.04 -11.96
N ILE A 320 -13.20 4.01 -12.62
CA ILE A 320 -14.20 5.08 -12.58
C ILE A 320 -15.09 4.87 -11.35
N LEU A 321 -15.05 5.82 -10.42
CA LEU A 321 -15.85 5.77 -9.19
C LEU A 321 -17.10 6.65 -9.28
N GLY A 322 -17.08 7.69 -10.11
CA GLY A 322 -18.19 8.59 -10.29
C GLY A 322 -18.21 9.27 -11.64
N VAL A 323 -19.41 9.65 -12.05
CA VAL A 323 -19.70 10.29 -13.33
C VAL A 323 -20.51 11.56 -13.13
N THR A 324 -20.44 12.48 -14.09
CA THR A 324 -21.37 13.61 -14.15
C THR A 324 -22.72 13.14 -14.70
N PRO A 325 -23.86 13.48 -14.04
CA PRO A 325 -25.19 13.24 -14.60
C PRO A 325 -25.46 14.05 -15.87
N ALA A 326 -24.81 15.20 -16.03
CA ALA A 326 -24.83 15.95 -17.28
C ALA A 326 -23.96 15.25 -18.33
N THR A 327 -24.34 15.41 -19.60
CA THR A 327 -23.60 14.99 -20.81
C THR A 327 -23.46 13.48 -21.07
N GLY A 328 -24.23 12.64 -20.38
CA GLY A 328 -24.33 11.21 -20.71
C GLY A 328 -23.44 10.29 -19.88
N GLY A 329 -23.04 10.71 -18.67
CA GLY A 329 -22.28 9.88 -17.75
C GLY A 329 -20.76 9.96 -17.94
N ASP A 330 -20.24 11.11 -18.38
CA ASP A 330 -18.79 11.30 -18.49
C ASP A 330 -18.12 11.14 -17.10
N PRO A 331 -16.99 10.43 -16.97
CA PRO A 331 -16.31 10.27 -15.69
C PRO A 331 -15.86 11.61 -15.09
N ASN A 332 -15.91 11.73 -13.78
CA ASN A 332 -15.38 12.89 -13.05
C ASN A 332 -14.68 12.52 -11.75
N LEU A 333 -14.86 11.31 -11.23
CA LEU A 333 -14.05 10.77 -10.14
C LEU A 333 -13.37 9.50 -10.60
N LEU A 334 -12.05 9.52 -10.61
CA LEU A 334 -11.20 8.47 -11.17
C LEU A 334 -10.10 8.11 -10.17
N THR A 335 -9.75 6.83 -10.12
CA THR A 335 -8.56 6.36 -9.40
C THR A 335 -7.66 5.52 -10.27
N LEU A 336 -6.36 5.50 -9.95
CA LEU A 336 -5.38 4.62 -10.54
C LEU A 336 -4.51 4.06 -9.41
N ASP A 337 -4.54 2.75 -9.21
CA ASP A 337 -3.79 2.09 -8.13
C ASP A 337 -2.30 1.91 -8.49
N VAL A 338 -1.48 1.56 -7.50
CA VAL A 338 -0.07 1.23 -7.72
C VAL A 338 0.05 0.06 -8.71
N GLY A 339 0.99 0.16 -9.65
CA GLY A 339 1.20 -0.89 -10.65
C GLY A 339 0.22 -0.86 -11.83
N ALA A 340 -0.87 -0.11 -11.73
CA ALA A 340 -1.88 -0.06 -12.79
C ALA A 340 -1.37 0.67 -14.05
N THR A 341 -1.84 0.23 -15.22
CA THR A 341 -1.45 0.80 -16.52
C THR A 341 -1.94 2.24 -16.65
N ALA A 342 -1.00 3.17 -16.74
CA ALA A 342 -1.27 4.60 -16.88
C ALA A 342 -1.53 5.02 -18.35
N TYR A 343 -2.06 6.22 -18.56
CA TYR A 343 -2.34 6.76 -19.89
C TYR A 343 -1.05 7.15 -20.62
N ASN A 344 -0.94 6.76 -21.91
CA ASN A 344 0.11 7.20 -22.83
C ASN A 344 1.56 6.95 -22.35
N THR A 345 1.77 5.87 -21.61
CA THR A 345 3.08 5.42 -21.16
C THR A 345 3.10 3.89 -21.04
N SER A 346 4.28 3.29 -21.16
CA SER A 346 4.49 1.87 -20.82
C SER A 346 4.77 1.66 -19.33
N LEU A 347 4.99 2.76 -18.59
CA LEU A 347 5.29 2.71 -17.17
C LEU A 347 4.00 2.56 -16.35
N PRO A 348 3.97 1.69 -15.33
CA PRO A 348 2.84 1.60 -14.43
C PRO A 348 2.77 2.83 -13.51
N SER A 349 1.61 3.06 -12.90
CA SER A 349 1.46 4.07 -11.85
C SER A 349 2.37 3.74 -10.67
N ARG A 350 3.20 4.69 -10.26
CA ARG A 350 4.17 4.51 -9.17
C ARG A 350 3.59 4.69 -7.78
N GLY A 351 2.41 5.27 -7.68
CA GLY A 351 1.68 5.43 -6.45
C GLY A 351 0.19 5.54 -6.76
N ARG A 352 -0.62 5.60 -5.72
CA ARG A 352 -2.06 5.81 -5.89
C ARG A 352 -2.36 7.20 -6.41
N ARG A 353 -3.31 7.31 -7.34
CA ARG A 353 -3.74 8.58 -7.91
C ARG A 353 -5.24 8.71 -7.80
N VAL A 354 -5.70 9.89 -7.39
CA VAL A 354 -7.11 10.24 -7.33
C VAL A 354 -7.31 11.54 -8.10
N GLU A 355 -8.18 11.47 -9.11
CA GLU A 355 -8.74 12.66 -9.75
C GLU A 355 -10.03 13.03 -9.01
N LEU A 356 -10.06 14.16 -8.33
CA LEU A 356 -11.24 14.63 -7.59
C LEU A 356 -12.28 15.19 -8.58
N PRO A 357 -13.59 15.15 -8.27
CA PRO A 357 -14.61 15.57 -9.23
C PRO A 357 -14.81 17.08 -9.32
N TRP A 358 -14.08 17.82 -8.49
CA TRP A 358 -14.16 19.27 -8.39
C TRP A 358 -12.80 19.91 -8.62
N GLY A 359 -12.83 21.13 -9.14
CA GLY A 359 -11.65 21.90 -9.49
C GLY A 359 -12.01 23.23 -10.16
N ASN A 360 -11.08 24.17 -10.02
CA ASN A 360 -10.92 25.52 -10.59
C ASN A 360 -10.64 26.55 -9.48
N SER A 361 -10.07 27.69 -9.88
CA SER A 361 -9.68 28.77 -8.97
C SER A 361 -10.83 29.50 -8.27
N ASN A 362 -12.09 29.20 -8.62
CA ASN A 362 -13.31 29.74 -8.02
C ASN A 362 -14.04 28.72 -7.13
N ALA A 363 -13.41 27.58 -6.79
CA ALA A 363 -13.99 26.56 -5.92
C ALA A 363 -14.20 27.10 -4.50
N ASP A 364 -15.37 27.70 -4.27
CA ASP A 364 -15.82 28.22 -2.99
C ASP A 364 -16.03 27.07 -2.00
N PHE A 365 -14.95 26.73 -1.29
CA PHE A 365 -14.95 25.61 -0.36
C PHE A 365 -15.74 25.90 0.92
N THR A 366 -16.30 27.11 1.10
CA THR A 366 -17.30 27.36 2.17
C THR A 366 -18.60 26.58 1.92
N GLN A 367 -18.81 26.12 0.68
CA GLN A 367 -19.98 25.40 0.21
C GLN A 367 -19.77 23.88 0.09
N VAL A 368 -18.68 23.35 0.66
CA VAL A 368 -18.45 21.90 0.70
C VAL A 368 -19.51 21.23 1.59
N THR A 369 -20.08 20.13 1.12
CA THR A 369 -21.09 19.38 1.87
C THR A 369 -20.43 18.33 2.76
N ALA A 370 -21.21 17.73 3.67
CA ALA A 370 -20.73 16.59 4.47
C ALA A 370 -20.27 15.41 3.58
N SER A 371 -20.97 15.16 2.46
CA SER A 371 -20.56 14.14 1.49
C SER A 371 -19.27 14.52 0.76
N GLY A 372 -19.08 15.79 0.41
CA GLY A 372 -17.82 16.30 -0.16
C GLY A 372 -16.64 16.11 0.77
N LEU A 373 -16.79 16.47 2.06
CA LEU A 373 -15.76 16.27 3.08
C LEU A 373 -15.47 14.78 3.30
N GLN A 374 -16.50 13.93 3.35
CA GLN A 374 -16.32 12.50 3.50
C GLN A 374 -15.58 11.89 2.31
N LEU A 375 -15.91 12.32 1.08
CA LEU A 375 -15.23 11.86 -0.13
C LEU A 375 -13.77 12.31 -0.14
N MET A 376 -13.49 13.59 0.10
CA MET A 376 -12.13 14.14 0.17
C MET A 376 -11.29 13.40 1.22
N LYS A 377 -11.86 13.17 2.41
CA LYS A 377 -11.18 12.45 3.49
C LYS A 377 -10.81 11.03 3.07
N ARG A 378 -11.75 10.28 2.48
CA ARG A 378 -11.51 8.89 2.08
C ARG A 378 -10.56 8.78 0.89
N SER A 379 -10.62 9.73 -0.04
CA SER A 379 -9.63 9.86 -1.11
C SER A 379 -8.23 10.07 -0.54
N LEU A 380 -8.10 10.92 0.48
CA LEU A 380 -6.82 11.17 1.14
C LEU A 380 -6.32 9.94 1.89
N GLU A 381 -7.19 9.30 2.67
CA GLU A 381 -6.89 8.06 3.38
C GLU A 381 -6.42 6.96 2.42
N TRP A 382 -7.13 6.77 1.29
CA TRP A 382 -6.75 5.78 0.28
C TRP A 382 -5.43 6.11 -0.42
N ALA A 383 -5.18 7.38 -0.75
CA ALA A 383 -3.94 7.79 -1.38
C ALA A 383 -2.74 7.69 -0.42
N ALA A 384 -2.94 8.02 0.86
CA ALA A 384 -1.89 8.09 1.87
C ALA A 384 -1.48 6.73 2.46
N GLN A 385 -2.15 5.62 2.11
CA GLN A 385 -1.65 4.32 2.58
C GLN A 385 -0.29 4.04 1.93
N LYS A 386 0.61 3.49 2.74
CA LYS A 386 2.00 3.27 2.33
C LYS A 386 2.05 2.39 1.09
N ASN A 387 2.74 2.88 0.07
CA ASN A 387 3.09 2.10 -1.09
C ASN A 387 4.52 1.62 -0.91
N THR A 388 4.75 0.31 -0.98
CA THR A 388 6.11 -0.22 -1.11
C THR A 388 6.59 0.08 -2.52
N CYS A 389 7.40 1.12 -2.63
CA CYS A 389 8.02 1.45 -3.89
C CYS A 389 9.52 1.60 -3.72
N SER A 390 10.22 1.08 -4.71
CA SER A 390 11.67 1.08 -4.75
C SER A 390 12.07 1.89 -5.96
N PHE A 391 12.83 2.94 -5.72
CA PHE A 391 13.19 3.92 -6.72
C PHE A 391 14.58 3.61 -7.26
N LEU A 392 14.75 3.64 -8.57
CA LEU A 392 16.07 3.74 -9.19
C LEU A 392 16.47 5.22 -9.25
N TYR A 393 17.53 5.57 -8.54
CA TYR A 393 18.16 6.88 -8.58
C TYR A 393 19.39 6.82 -9.47
N LYS A 394 19.68 7.91 -10.19
CA LYS A 394 20.95 8.15 -10.86
C LYS A 394 21.55 9.44 -10.32
N ARG A 395 22.81 9.38 -9.89
CA ARG A 395 23.59 10.50 -9.34
C ARG A 395 24.92 10.58 -10.05
N ALA A 396 25.45 11.79 -10.16
CA ALA A 396 26.75 12.06 -10.75
C ALA A 396 27.69 12.59 -9.69
N PHE A 397 28.92 12.08 -9.70
CA PHE A 397 30.00 12.51 -8.82
C PHE A 397 31.23 12.82 -9.66
N SER A 398 32.04 13.79 -9.24
CA SER A 398 33.39 13.94 -9.78
C SER A 398 34.27 12.77 -9.36
N SER A 399 35.44 12.65 -9.99
CA SER A 399 36.43 11.61 -9.68
C SER A 399 36.87 11.57 -8.21
N ASP A 400 36.76 12.69 -7.48
CA ASP A 400 37.05 12.80 -6.05
C ASP A 400 35.86 12.48 -5.12
N GLY A 401 34.70 12.11 -5.68
CA GLY A 401 33.49 11.81 -4.92
C GLY A 401 32.66 13.01 -4.52
N THR A 402 32.93 14.21 -5.04
CA THR A 402 32.06 15.37 -4.83
C THR A 402 30.77 15.24 -5.66
N PRO A 403 29.57 15.39 -5.07
CA PRO A 403 28.32 15.37 -5.84
C PRO A 403 28.28 16.47 -6.90
N ILE A 404 27.86 16.12 -8.11
CA ILE A 404 27.65 17.05 -9.21
C ILE A 404 26.17 17.41 -9.24
N ILE A 405 25.88 18.70 -9.08
CA ILE A 405 24.51 19.21 -9.18
C ILE A 405 24.07 19.31 -10.65
N ASN A 406 22.78 19.07 -10.90
CA ASN A 406 22.17 19.29 -12.21
C ASN A 406 22.50 20.70 -12.72
N SER A 407 22.67 20.84 -14.04
CA SER A 407 23.08 22.08 -14.75
C SER A 407 24.54 22.54 -14.54
N SER A 408 25.36 21.78 -13.83
CA SER A 408 26.81 22.06 -13.75
C SER A 408 27.46 22.05 -15.13
N SER A 409 28.30 23.05 -15.40
CA SER A 409 29.19 23.05 -16.56
C SER A 409 30.50 22.37 -16.20
N LEU A 410 30.83 21.30 -16.93
CA LEU A 410 32.02 20.48 -16.68
C LEU A 410 32.95 20.53 -17.89
N PRO A 411 34.27 20.64 -17.70
CA PRO A 411 35.23 20.61 -18.82
C PRO A 411 35.19 19.28 -19.58
N THR A 412 35.35 19.33 -20.91
CA THR A 412 35.75 18.16 -21.71
C THR A 412 36.99 17.50 -21.09
N GLY A 413 37.02 16.17 -21.09
CA GLY A 413 38.05 15.35 -20.47
C GLY A 413 37.85 15.09 -18.97
N SER A 414 36.81 15.67 -18.34
CA SER A 414 36.49 15.36 -16.95
C SER A 414 35.98 13.94 -16.82
N GLU A 415 36.50 13.20 -15.83
CA GLU A 415 35.95 11.91 -15.42
C GLU A 415 34.77 12.11 -14.47
N ILE A 416 33.66 11.46 -14.79
CA ILE A 416 32.41 11.49 -14.04
C ILE A 416 32.06 10.08 -13.62
N LYS A 417 31.73 9.91 -12.34
CA LYS A 417 31.24 8.65 -11.78
C LYS A 417 29.73 8.71 -11.65
N PHE A 418 29.03 7.85 -12.38
CA PHE A 418 27.59 7.70 -12.24
C PHE A 418 27.28 6.61 -11.23
N LEU A 419 26.51 6.96 -10.20
CA LEU A 419 25.96 6.05 -9.22
C LEU A 419 24.48 5.82 -9.55
N LEU A 420 24.14 4.58 -9.87
CA LEU A 420 22.77 4.11 -9.95
C LEU A 420 22.47 3.36 -8.66
N TYR A 421 21.36 3.63 -8.01
CA TYR A 421 21.00 2.86 -6.82
C TYR A 421 19.50 2.68 -6.66
N ILE A 422 19.11 1.51 -6.15
CA ILE A 422 17.75 1.19 -5.74
C ILE A 422 17.70 1.18 -4.23
N ASN A 423 16.96 2.13 -3.66
CA ASN A 423 16.64 2.13 -2.24
C ASN A 423 15.37 1.31 -2.00
N ASN A 424 15.55 0.05 -1.57
CA ASN A 424 14.44 -0.85 -1.33
C ASN A 424 13.96 -0.77 0.12
N LYS A 425 12.88 -0.02 0.35
CA LYS A 425 12.20 0.08 1.65
C LYS A 425 11.11 -0.98 1.86
N GLY A 426 10.96 -1.90 0.90
CA GLY A 426 9.87 -2.87 0.86
C GLY A 426 10.35 -4.31 1.04
N ALA A 427 9.52 -5.25 0.57
CA ALA A 427 9.90 -6.65 0.49
C ALA A 427 11.08 -6.85 -0.49
N LEU A 428 11.65 -8.06 -0.49
CA LEU A 428 12.66 -8.47 -1.46
C LEU A 428 12.20 -8.13 -2.90
N ILE A 429 13.02 -7.41 -3.64
CA ILE A 429 12.86 -7.27 -5.09
C ILE A 429 13.65 -8.41 -5.72
N SER A 430 12.92 -9.35 -6.30
CA SER A 430 13.52 -10.44 -7.05
C SER A 430 13.83 -9.97 -8.46
N ASP A 431 15.10 -10.06 -8.84
CA ASP A 431 15.62 -9.75 -10.17
C ASP A 431 15.23 -8.36 -10.73
N ILE A 432 16.06 -7.37 -10.44
CA ILE A 432 15.93 -6.04 -11.07
C ILE A 432 16.35 -6.10 -12.52
N ASN A 433 15.75 -5.28 -13.37
CA ASN A 433 16.15 -5.13 -14.77
C ASN A 433 16.45 -3.67 -15.04
N VAL A 434 17.73 -3.31 -14.99
CA VAL A 434 18.20 -1.92 -15.13
C VAL A 434 18.99 -1.78 -16.43
N LEU A 435 18.64 -0.76 -17.21
CA LEU A 435 19.34 -0.39 -18.44
C LEU A 435 19.68 1.11 -18.39
N ASP A 436 20.96 1.43 -18.53
CA ASP A 436 21.45 2.81 -18.68
C ASP A 436 22.19 2.94 -20.00
N VAL A 437 21.63 3.73 -20.91
CA VAL A 437 22.20 3.95 -22.25
C VAL A 437 22.98 5.26 -22.25
N LEU A 438 24.28 5.14 -22.44
CA LEU A 438 25.20 6.26 -22.58
C LEU A 438 24.99 6.96 -23.92
N ASP A 439 24.95 8.29 -23.88
CA ASP A 439 25.14 9.09 -25.08
C ASP A 439 26.62 9.05 -25.46
N THR A 440 26.96 8.15 -26.38
CA THR A 440 28.34 7.91 -26.84
C THR A 440 28.95 9.09 -27.59
N THR A 441 28.15 10.09 -27.97
CA THR A 441 28.68 11.34 -28.52
C THR A 441 29.25 12.24 -27.44
N THR A 442 28.66 12.22 -26.25
CA THR A 442 29.04 13.05 -25.11
C THR A 442 29.97 12.34 -24.14
N PHE A 443 29.80 11.02 -23.97
CA PHE A 443 30.50 10.25 -22.95
C PHE A 443 31.23 9.04 -23.55
N SER A 444 32.44 8.80 -23.05
CA SER A 444 33.19 7.57 -23.28
C SER A 444 33.29 6.77 -21.98
N TYR A 445 32.92 5.50 -21.99
CA TYR A 445 33.06 4.62 -20.83
C TYR A 445 34.53 4.45 -20.42
N VAL A 446 34.82 4.48 -19.11
CA VAL A 446 36.15 4.22 -18.56
C VAL A 446 36.27 2.73 -18.26
N GLU A 447 37.22 2.06 -18.92
CA GLU A 447 37.44 0.63 -18.77
C GLU A 447 37.78 0.24 -17.31
N ASN A 448 37.28 -0.92 -16.87
CA ASN A 448 37.45 -1.44 -15.51
C ASN A 448 36.95 -0.51 -14.39
N SER A 449 35.83 0.20 -14.64
CA SER A 449 35.23 1.11 -13.66
C SER A 449 33.91 0.62 -13.06
N LEU A 450 33.31 -0.45 -13.61
CA LEU A 450 32.04 -1.00 -13.15
C LEU A 450 32.18 -1.65 -11.76
N LYS A 451 31.37 -1.22 -10.80
CA LYS A 451 31.37 -1.70 -9.42
C LYS A 451 29.93 -1.83 -8.92
N MET A 452 29.65 -2.76 -8.01
CA MET A 452 28.33 -2.97 -7.45
C MET A 452 28.42 -3.25 -5.94
N ASP A 453 27.38 -2.86 -5.20
CA ASP A 453 27.18 -3.23 -3.80
C ASP A 453 25.68 -3.43 -3.54
N ASN A 454 25.32 -4.48 -2.79
CA ASN A 454 23.95 -4.79 -2.40
C ASN A 454 23.75 -4.92 -0.89
N THR A 455 24.73 -4.43 -0.12
CA THR A 455 24.79 -4.55 1.34
C THR A 455 24.65 -3.22 2.07
N VAL A 456 24.51 -2.11 1.33
CA VAL A 456 24.47 -0.77 1.91
C VAL A 456 23.17 -0.57 2.71
N GLY A 457 23.32 -0.26 4.00
CA GLY A 457 22.20 0.02 4.92
C GLY A 457 21.74 1.48 4.94
N GLU A 458 22.53 2.39 4.36
CA GLU A 458 22.18 3.80 4.23
C GLU A 458 20.94 3.98 3.37
N CYS A 459 20.12 4.98 3.66
CA CYS A 459 18.83 5.22 3.00
C CYS A 459 17.75 4.14 3.16
N ALA A 460 18.07 2.91 3.56
CA ALA A 460 17.13 1.80 3.64
C ALA A 460 16.04 1.98 4.71
N ALA A 461 16.33 2.72 5.79
CA ALA A 461 15.38 2.98 6.89
C ALA A 461 14.92 4.45 6.99
N ASN A 462 15.50 5.38 6.22
CA ASN A 462 15.31 6.83 6.35
C ASN A 462 15.10 7.52 4.99
N THR A 463 14.80 8.82 4.99
CA THR A 463 14.94 9.66 3.79
C THR A 463 16.40 9.66 3.34
N CYS A 464 16.64 9.41 2.06
CA CYS A 464 17.99 9.47 1.50
C CYS A 464 18.35 10.94 1.25
N THR A 465 19.24 11.52 2.05
CA THR A 465 19.76 12.88 1.82
C THR A 465 21.06 12.81 1.02
N THR A 466 21.57 13.97 0.59
CA THR A 466 22.85 14.07 -0.12
C THR A 466 24.02 13.52 0.69
N PHE A 467 23.93 13.51 2.03
CA PHE A 467 24.94 12.92 2.89
C PHE A 467 24.90 11.38 2.80
N GLU A 468 23.74 10.76 2.93
CA GLU A 468 23.63 9.30 2.79
C GLU A 468 23.95 8.84 1.37
N GLU A 469 23.61 9.62 0.33
CA GLU A 469 24.03 9.34 -1.05
C GLU A 469 25.56 9.33 -1.20
N GLY A 470 26.26 10.23 -0.50
CA GLY A 470 27.72 10.21 -0.42
C GLY A 470 28.27 8.94 0.25
N LEU A 471 27.57 8.42 1.27
CA LEU A 471 27.95 7.15 1.92
C LEU A 471 27.72 5.94 1.01
N ILE A 472 26.60 5.90 0.25
CA ILE A 472 26.37 4.87 -0.77
C ILE A 472 27.47 4.91 -1.82
N PHE A 473 27.81 6.11 -2.30
CA PHE A 473 28.89 6.31 -3.27
C PHE A 473 30.21 5.75 -2.73
N SER A 474 30.63 6.14 -1.53
CA SER A 474 31.88 5.67 -0.93
C SER A 474 31.91 4.15 -0.77
N ALA A 475 30.81 3.54 -0.32
CA ALA A 475 30.73 2.09 -0.15
C ALA A 475 30.93 1.33 -1.47
N VAL A 476 30.26 1.76 -2.55
CA VAL A 476 30.45 1.13 -3.87
C VAL A 476 31.82 1.45 -4.47
N ASP A 477 32.33 2.68 -4.32
CA ASP A 477 33.61 3.07 -4.91
C ASP A 477 34.80 2.38 -4.24
N ASP A 478 34.67 1.95 -2.98
CA ASP A 478 35.68 1.15 -2.28
C ASP A 478 35.74 -0.30 -2.78
N ASN A 479 34.72 -0.79 -3.51
CA ASN A 479 34.71 -2.14 -4.06
C ASN A 479 35.67 -2.28 -5.25
N LEU A 480 36.16 -3.51 -5.44
CA LEU A 480 36.95 -3.86 -6.62
C LEU A 480 36.07 -3.81 -7.87
N PRO A 481 36.61 -3.37 -9.03
CA PRO A 481 35.90 -3.45 -10.29
C PRO A 481 35.50 -4.88 -10.63
N LEU A 482 34.29 -5.03 -11.15
CA LEU A 482 33.78 -6.29 -11.68
C LEU A 482 34.32 -6.54 -13.09
N ASP A 483 34.35 -7.80 -13.48
CA ASP A 483 34.62 -8.16 -14.87
C ASP A 483 33.42 -7.73 -15.74
N LYS A 484 33.71 -7.19 -16.93
CA LYS A 484 32.69 -6.73 -17.88
C LYS A 484 32.10 -7.86 -18.73
N SER A 485 32.61 -9.09 -18.61
CA SER A 485 32.11 -10.25 -19.34
C SER A 485 30.75 -10.72 -18.82
N ILE A 486 29.94 -11.37 -19.68
CA ILE A 486 28.69 -12.02 -19.26
C ILE A 486 29.04 -13.08 -18.22
N ASN A 487 28.85 -12.77 -16.95
CA ASN A 487 29.15 -13.67 -15.86
C ASN A 487 28.12 -13.53 -14.73
N ASN A 488 28.27 -14.37 -13.72
CA ASN A 488 27.32 -14.55 -12.62
C ASN A 488 27.27 -13.34 -11.64
N ASP A 489 27.96 -12.23 -11.94
CA ASP A 489 28.06 -11.04 -11.09
C ASP A 489 26.83 -10.13 -11.23
N GLY A 490 26.03 -10.36 -12.28
CA GLY A 490 24.70 -9.76 -12.46
C GLY A 490 24.69 -8.36 -13.08
N VAL A 491 25.84 -7.77 -13.40
CA VAL A 491 25.94 -6.47 -14.10
C VAL A 491 26.94 -6.55 -15.24
N LEU A 492 26.76 -5.75 -16.31
CA LEU A 492 27.69 -5.69 -17.44
C LEU A 492 27.68 -4.33 -18.16
N TYR A 493 28.72 -4.09 -18.96
CA TYR A 493 28.75 -3.08 -20.01
C TYR A 493 28.82 -3.79 -21.37
N ASP A 494 27.94 -3.44 -22.31
CA ASP A 494 27.82 -4.13 -23.61
C ASP A 494 28.96 -3.84 -24.62
N ASP A 495 30.03 -3.16 -24.16
CA ASP A 495 31.14 -2.65 -24.98
C ASP A 495 30.73 -1.63 -26.06
N ILE A 496 29.48 -1.13 -26.04
CA ILE A 496 28.94 -0.18 -27.04
C ILE A 496 28.44 1.10 -26.35
N SER A 497 27.42 0.98 -25.51
CA SER A 497 26.73 2.12 -24.89
C SER A 497 25.93 1.78 -23.65
N THR A 498 25.71 0.52 -23.32
CA THR A 498 24.68 0.12 -22.35
C THR A 498 25.31 -0.50 -21.12
N ILE A 499 24.95 0.05 -19.96
CA ILE A 499 25.20 -0.55 -18.65
C ILE A 499 23.93 -1.29 -18.23
N GLU A 500 24.05 -2.57 -17.89
CA GLU A 500 22.90 -3.44 -17.58
C GLU A 500 23.03 -4.12 -16.21
N ALA A 501 21.89 -4.39 -15.56
CA ALA A 501 21.80 -5.20 -14.34
C ALA A 501 20.59 -6.14 -14.35
N GLY A 502 20.82 -7.38 -13.88
CA GLY A 502 19.88 -8.50 -13.79
C GLY A 502 19.58 -9.23 -15.10
N GLU A 503 18.96 -10.41 -15.00
CA GLU A 503 18.98 -11.45 -16.03
C GLU A 503 17.87 -11.35 -17.10
N GLY A 504 16.98 -10.36 -17.00
CA GLY A 504 15.88 -10.19 -17.94
C GLY A 504 16.25 -9.44 -19.23
N THR A 505 17.40 -8.77 -19.29
CA THR A 505 17.86 -8.05 -20.50
C THR A 505 19.08 -8.67 -21.17
N ALA A 506 19.94 -9.36 -20.41
CA ALA A 506 21.13 -10.06 -20.90
C ALA A 506 21.33 -11.43 -20.22
N GLY A 507 22.34 -12.20 -20.64
CA GLY A 507 22.67 -13.51 -20.05
C GLY A 507 23.46 -13.45 -18.73
N ASN A 508 23.41 -12.34 -18.01
CA ASN A 508 24.04 -12.11 -16.70
C ASN A 508 23.27 -12.81 -15.57
N GLY A 509 23.87 -12.85 -14.37
CA GLY A 509 23.22 -13.41 -13.18
C GLY A 509 22.05 -12.58 -12.66
N GLN A 510 21.11 -13.23 -12.00
CA GLN A 510 19.99 -12.61 -11.29
C GLN A 510 20.47 -11.57 -10.25
N VAL A 511 19.87 -10.38 -10.21
CA VAL A 511 20.20 -9.34 -9.21
C VAL A 511 19.02 -9.09 -8.27
N ASN A 512 19.15 -9.58 -7.05
CA ASN A 512 18.14 -9.38 -6.00
C ASN A 512 18.48 -8.19 -5.11
N VAL A 513 17.47 -7.39 -4.75
CA VAL A 513 17.60 -6.33 -3.76
C VAL A 513 16.87 -6.74 -2.50
N ASN A 514 17.62 -7.01 -1.44
CA ASN A 514 17.06 -7.48 -0.17
C ASN A 514 16.04 -6.47 0.40
N ALA A 515 15.13 -6.97 1.24
CA ALA A 515 14.20 -6.11 1.95
C ALA A 515 14.97 -5.14 2.86
N ASN A 516 14.60 -3.86 2.84
CA ASN A 516 15.25 -2.80 3.63
C ASN A 516 16.76 -2.72 3.38
N SER A 517 17.17 -2.69 2.11
CA SER A 517 18.57 -2.50 1.72
C SER A 517 18.69 -1.61 0.49
N VAL A 518 19.90 -1.10 0.25
CA VAL A 518 20.25 -0.45 -1.02
C VAL A 518 21.04 -1.41 -1.91
N TRP A 519 20.61 -1.52 -3.16
CA TRP A 519 21.46 -1.98 -4.25
C TRP A 519 22.04 -0.76 -4.97
N ALA A 520 23.31 -0.79 -5.32
CA ALA A 520 23.98 0.31 -5.97
C ALA A 520 25.03 -0.19 -6.98
N LEU A 521 25.12 0.52 -8.10
CA LEU A 521 26.00 0.27 -9.23
C LEU A 521 26.73 1.57 -9.56
N LEU A 522 28.04 1.51 -9.70
CA LEU A 522 28.87 2.64 -10.06
C LEU A 522 29.63 2.33 -11.33
N PHE A 523 29.71 3.31 -12.23
CA PHE A 523 30.60 3.25 -13.38
C PHE A 523 31.14 4.64 -13.69
N SER A 524 32.29 4.68 -14.37
CA SER A 524 32.96 5.94 -14.71
C SER A 524 32.90 6.19 -16.22
N VAL A 525 32.76 7.46 -16.59
CA VAL A 525 32.81 7.94 -17.98
C VAL A 525 33.72 9.16 -18.07
N THR A 526 34.25 9.43 -19.25
CA THR A 526 34.94 10.68 -19.57
C THR A 526 34.09 11.51 -20.53
N ILE A 527 34.01 12.82 -20.31
CA ILE A 527 33.33 13.76 -21.21
C ILE A 527 34.20 13.96 -22.47
N ASN A 528 33.61 13.78 -23.66
CA ASN A 528 34.29 13.91 -24.95
C ASN A 528 34.60 15.35 -25.37
#